data_AF-A0A372DWF9-F1
#
_entry.id   AF-A0A372DWF9-F1
#
_cell.length_a   1.000
_cell.length_b   1.000
_cell.length_c   1.000
_cell.angle_alpha   90.00
_cell.angle_beta   90.00
_cell.angle_gamma   90.00
#
_symmetry.space_group_name_H-M   'P 1'
#
loop_
_entity.id
_entity.type
_entity.pdbx_description
1 polymer ?
#
loop_
_entity_poly.entity_id
_entity_poly.type
_entity_poly.pdbx_seq_one_letter_code
_entity_poly.pdbx_strand_id
1 'polypeptide(L)'
;MYWPSVVQKAWRSWVASVLLYIGGKGSGRAKEAGRTRANAACAAGLPNPARPKPVSLRSLGPHYASLPMSDSAPANALVLLECLVAGTTHRPGLREFEPKLQPGQPLALAREADSSYDDWAVRVLTSGPGEDFWLGYLPEGRNETVARLLDAGYPLSARLTHKAWEDEWLHLEIEVLLAQ
;
A
#
# COMPACT_ATOMS: atom_id res chain seq x y z
N MET A 1 -30.28 -16.21 -2.92
CA MET A 1 -29.04 -16.23 -3.72
C MET A 1 -28.04 -17.14 -3.04
N TYR A 2 -27.66 -18.23 -3.71
CA TYR A 2 -26.80 -19.28 -3.18
C TYR A 2 -25.34 -18.85 -3.34
N TRP A 3 -24.60 -18.71 -2.24
CA TRP A 3 -23.19 -18.32 -2.23
C TRP A 3 -22.28 -19.53 -2.46
N PRO A 4 -21.20 -19.43 -3.27
CA PRO A 4 -20.22 -20.49 -3.41
C PRO A 4 -19.39 -20.67 -2.12
N SER A 5 -19.16 -21.93 -1.74
CA SER A 5 -18.50 -22.37 -0.50
C SER A 5 -17.04 -21.90 -0.32
N VAL A 6 -16.45 -21.30 -1.36
CA VAL A 6 -15.10 -20.72 -1.34
C VAL A 6 -15.06 -19.42 -0.55
N VAL A 7 -16.11 -18.59 -0.60
CA VAL A 7 -16.13 -17.32 0.14
C VAL A 7 -16.44 -17.52 1.63
N GLN A 8 -17.19 -18.57 1.97
CA GLN A 8 -17.43 -18.95 3.36
C GLN A 8 -16.17 -19.43 4.10
N LYS A 9 -15.15 -19.91 3.37
CA LYS A 9 -13.87 -20.35 3.97
C LYS A 9 -12.98 -19.19 4.39
N ALA A 10 -12.99 -18.06 3.66
CA ALA A 10 -12.28 -16.85 4.06
C ALA A 10 -12.86 -16.25 5.35
N TRP A 11 -14.19 -16.29 5.50
CA TRP A 11 -14.91 -15.76 6.66
C TRP A 11 -14.60 -16.50 7.97
N ARG A 12 -14.43 -17.83 7.94
CA ARG A 12 -14.16 -18.64 9.15
C ARG A 12 -12.72 -18.57 9.67
N SER A 13 -11.76 -18.12 8.86
CA SER A 13 -10.35 -18.01 9.27
C SER A 13 -10.02 -16.67 9.95
N TRP A 14 -10.80 -15.62 9.72
CA TRP A 14 -10.52 -14.27 10.24
C TRP A 14 -11.05 -14.05 11.66
N VAL A 15 -12.18 -14.67 12.01
CA VAL A 15 -12.80 -14.56 13.36
C VAL A 15 -11.91 -15.17 14.46
N ALA A 16 -11.07 -16.15 14.13
CA ALA A 16 -10.12 -16.72 15.09
C ALA A 16 -8.93 -15.80 15.40
N SER A 17 -8.60 -14.84 14.51
CA SER A 17 -7.42 -13.96 14.67
C SER A 17 -7.74 -12.69 15.47
N VAL A 18 -8.99 -12.21 15.41
CA VAL A 18 -9.45 -11.00 16.14
C VAL A 18 -9.43 -11.20 17.66
N LEU A 19 -9.61 -12.44 18.16
CA LEU A 19 -9.61 -12.74 19.59
C LEU A 19 -8.21 -12.77 20.26
N LEU A 20 -7.12 -12.76 19.48
CA LEU A 20 -5.75 -12.75 20.02
C LEU A 20 -5.15 -11.34 20.14
N TYR A 21 -5.82 -10.29 19.64
CA TYR A 21 -5.20 -8.96 19.46
C TYR A 21 -5.44 -7.95 20.62
N ILE A 22 -6.09 -8.35 21.71
CA ILE A 22 -6.36 -7.45 22.87
C ILE A 22 -5.20 -7.47 23.90
N GLY A 23 -4.21 -8.34 23.77
CA GLY A 23 -3.13 -8.51 24.75
C GLY A 23 -1.75 -8.03 24.29
N GLY A 24 -1.41 -6.75 24.48
CA GLY A 24 -0.02 -6.32 24.27
C GLY A 24 0.27 -4.86 24.59
N LYS A 25 0.62 -4.55 25.85
CA LYS A 25 1.17 -3.26 26.29
C LYS A 25 2.53 -3.50 26.95
N GLY A 26 3.55 -2.70 26.60
CA GLY A 26 4.80 -2.62 27.38
C GLY A 26 6.03 -2.11 26.63
N SER A 27 6.15 -0.79 26.52
CA SER A 27 7.32 -0.04 25.99
C SER A 27 8.45 0.06 27.02
N GLY A 28 9.70 -0.04 26.55
CA GLY A 28 10.92 0.16 27.35
C GLY A 28 12.06 0.73 26.50
N ARG A 29 12.54 1.92 26.89
CA ARG A 29 13.47 2.83 26.21
C ARG A 29 14.89 2.69 26.78
N ALA A 30 15.94 2.58 25.95
CA ALA A 30 17.34 2.88 26.32
C ALA A 30 18.21 3.02 25.05
N LYS A 31 18.63 4.23 24.69
CA LYS A 31 19.95 4.87 24.94
C LYS A 31 21.08 4.44 24.00
N GLU A 32 21.39 5.41 23.16
CA GLU A 32 22.54 5.63 22.28
C GLU A 32 23.87 5.67 23.05
N ALA A 33 24.92 5.09 22.46
CA ALA A 33 26.31 5.25 22.89
C ALA A 33 27.24 5.15 21.69
N GLY A 34 27.97 6.24 21.42
CA GLY A 34 28.89 6.36 20.29
C GLY A 34 30.22 5.63 20.47
N ARG A 35 30.96 5.49 19.37
CA ARG A 35 32.41 5.24 19.36
C ARG A 35 33.07 5.67 18.04
N THR A 36 33.77 6.80 18.13
CA THR A 36 35.10 7.15 17.58
C THR A 36 35.70 6.46 16.34
N ARG A 37 35.99 7.32 15.34
CA ARG A 37 37.15 7.48 14.41
C ARG A 37 38.30 6.44 14.40
N ALA A 38 38.71 6.06 13.17
CA ALA A 38 40.08 6.02 12.61
C ALA A 38 39.98 5.79 11.08
N ASN A 39 40.37 6.70 10.16
CA ASN A 39 41.70 7.08 9.61
C ASN A 39 42.40 6.08 8.66
N ALA A 40 43.05 6.67 7.63
CA ALA A 40 44.02 6.17 6.62
C ALA A 40 43.41 5.60 5.31
N ALA A 41 43.58 6.15 4.10
CA ALA A 41 44.69 6.72 3.31
C ALA A 41 45.41 5.71 2.38
N CYS A 42 45.54 6.11 1.10
CA CYS A 42 46.48 5.65 0.05
C CYS A 42 46.33 4.20 -0.46
N ALA A 43 46.69 3.79 -1.68
CA ALA A 43 47.00 4.36 -3.00
C ALA A 43 47.37 3.16 -3.91
N ALA A 44 47.41 3.36 -5.23
CA ALA A 44 47.88 2.43 -6.28
C ALA A 44 46.89 1.28 -6.62
N GLY A 45 46.48 1.05 -7.87
CA GLY A 45 47.16 1.29 -9.14
C GLY A 45 47.58 -0.06 -9.74
N LEU A 46 46.65 -0.74 -10.45
CA LEU A 46 46.97 -1.96 -11.20
C LEU A 46 46.23 -1.97 -12.57
N PRO A 47 46.85 -2.56 -13.60
CA PRO A 47 46.60 -2.24 -15.01
C PRO A 47 45.40 -2.96 -15.65
N ASN A 48 44.84 -2.26 -16.65
CA ASN A 48 43.69 -2.59 -17.48
C ASN A 48 44.00 -3.70 -18.52
N PRO A 49 43.25 -4.83 -18.57
CA PRO A 49 43.41 -5.82 -19.63
C PRO A 49 42.65 -5.44 -20.90
N ALA A 50 43.44 -5.21 -21.96
CA ALA A 50 43.19 -5.42 -23.39
C ALA A 50 41.73 -5.35 -23.92
N ARG A 51 41.47 -4.26 -24.67
CA ARG A 51 40.30 -4.05 -25.53
C ARG A 51 40.34 -4.98 -26.76
N PRO A 52 39.33 -5.86 -26.98
CA PRO A 52 39.24 -6.60 -28.23
C PRO A 52 38.76 -5.70 -29.39
N LYS A 53 39.27 -5.97 -30.59
CA LYS A 53 39.01 -5.24 -31.83
C LYS A 53 37.55 -5.40 -32.30
N PRO A 54 36.94 -4.39 -32.95
CA PRO A 54 35.57 -4.51 -33.44
C PRO A 54 35.52 -5.43 -34.67
N VAL A 55 34.74 -6.51 -34.58
CA VAL A 55 34.31 -7.29 -35.74
C VAL A 55 33.08 -6.62 -36.34
N SER A 56 33.16 -6.24 -37.62
CA SER A 56 32.07 -5.67 -38.38
C SER A 56 30.97 -6.72 -38.62
N LEU A 57 29.90 -6.67 -37.82
CA LEU A 57 28.72 -7.52 -38.01
C LEU A 57 27.83 -6.91 -39.10
N ARG A 58 27.68 -7.63 -40.21
CA ARG A 58 26.75 -7.28 -41.29
C ARG A 58 25.32 -7.19 -40.72
N SER A 59 24.69 -6.05 -40.96
CA SER A 59 23.30 -5.75 -40.62
C SER A 59 22.34 -6.67 -41.39
N LEU A 60 21.87 -7.73 -40.74
CA LEU A 60 20.60 -8.38 -41.07
C LEU A 60 19.59 -7.86 -40.06
N GLY A 61 18.77 -6.90 -40.49
CA GLY A 61 17.74 -6.32 -39.64
C GLY A 61 16.69 -7.35 -39.29
N PRO A 62 16.19 -7.39 -38.04
CA PRO A 62 14.97 -8.09 -37.75
C PRO A 62 13.81 -7.12 -37.91
N HIS A 63 12.89 -7.44 -38.82
CA HIS A 63 11.52 -6.94 -38.73
C HIS A 63 10.90 -7.52 -37.46
N TYR A 64 11.05 -6.84 -36.33
CA TYR A 64 10.22 -7.11 -35.15
C TYR A 64 8.93 -6.32 -35.30
N ALA A 65 7.89 -7.03 -35.71
CA ALA A 65 6.52 -6.56 -35.59
C ALA A 65 6.26 -6.22 -34.11
N SER A 66 5.85 -4.98 -33.86
CA SER A 66 5.42 -4.49 -32.55
C SER A 66 4.24 -5.33 -32.07
N LEU A 67 4.50 -6.26 -31.14
CA LEU A 67 3.44 -6.91 -30.37
C LEU A 67 2.81 -5.85 -29.45
N PRO A 68 1.46 -5.82 -29.31
CA PRO A 68 0.81 -4.88 -28.42
C PRO A 68 1.24 -5.21 -26.98
N MET A 69 1.78 -4.21 -26.29
CA MET A 69 1.94 -4.25 -24.83
C MET A 69 0.57 -4.57 -24.24
N SER A 70 0.43 -5.78 -23.67
CA SER A 70 -0.62 -6.03 -22.69
C SER A 70 -0.39 -5.05 -21.56
N ASP A 71 -1.41 -4.25 -21.27
CA ASP A 71 -1.49 -3.42 -20.08
C ASP A 71 -1.59 -4.38 -18.87
N SER A 72 -0.45 -4.93 -18.48
CA SER A 72 -0.30 -5.65 -17.24
C SER A 72 -0.51 -4.61 -16.16
N ALA A 73 -1.62 -4.69 -15.42
CA ALA A 73 -1.78 -4.03 -14.14
C ALA A 73 -0.44 -4.06 -13.38
N PRO A 74 -0.01 -2.95 -12.75
CA PRO A 74 1.39 -2.77 -12.33
C PRO A 74 1.82 -3.97 -11.50
N ALA A 75 2.61 -4.85 -12.10
CA ALA A 75 2.90 -6.18 -11.56
C ALA A 75 3.79 -6.13 -10.30
N ASN A 76 4.20 -4.93 -9.89
CA ASN A 76 5.22 -4.69 -8.87
C ASN A 76 4.72 -3.81 -7.72
N ALA A 77 3.41 -3.67 -7.50
CA ALA A 77 2.92 -2.97 -6.30
C ALA A 77 3.06 -3.87 -5.06
N LEU A 78 3.77 -3.39 -4.03
CA LEU A 78 3.96 -4.13 -2.77
C LEU A 78 2.78 -3.88 -1.83
N VAL A 79 2.09 -4.94 -1.40
CA VAL A 79 1.04 -4.84 -0.38
C VAL A 79 1.70 -4.63 0.99
N LEU A 80 1.43 -3.50 1.63
CA LEU A 80 1.96 -3.16 2.95
C LEU A 80 1.01 -3.54 4.09
N LEU A 81 -0.29 -3.38 3.86
CA LEU A 81 -1.31 -3.50 4.90
C LEU A 81 -2.66 -3.89 4.29
N GLU A 82 -3.26 -4.95 4.81
CA GLU A 82 -4.66 -5.30 4.57
C GLU A 82 -5.48 -4.92 5.80
N CYS A 83 -6.52 -4.11 5.65
CA CYS A 83 -7.31 -3.63 6.79
C CYS A 83 -8.75 -3.24 6.41
N LEU A 84 -9.57 -3.04 7.45
CA LEU A 84 -10.91 -2.48 7.33
C LEU A 84 -10.86 -0.96 7.42
N VAL A 85 -11.66 -0.29 6.61
CA VAL A 85 -11.85 1.17 6.72
C VAL A 85 -12.67 1.46 7.98
N ALA A 86 -12.14 2.30 8.85
CA ALA A 86 -12.79 2.72 10.09
C ALA A 86 -13.65 3.98 9.87
N GLY A 87 -14.68 4.12 10.71
CA GLY A 87 -15.50 5.33 10.77
C GLY A 87 -16.46 5.52 9.60
N THR A 88 -16.81 4.45 8.87
CA THR A 88 -17.78 4.47 7.76
C THR A 88 -19.19 4.87 8.22
N THR A 89 -19.60 4.47 9.43
CA THR A 89 -20.90 4.82 10.02
C THR A 89 -21.13 6.32 10.19
N HIS A 90 -20.06 7.11 10.39
CA HIS A 90 -20.18 8.55 10.62
C HIS A 90 -20.17 9.37 9.31
N ARG A 91 -20.22 8.72 8.14
CA ARG A 91 -20.13 9.39 6.84
C ARG A 91 -21.51 9.61 6.22
N PRO A 92 -22.03 10.86 6.19
CA PRO A 92 -23.26 11.14 5.47
C PRO A 92 -23.06 10.93 3.97
N GLY A 93 -24.07 10.39 3.28
CA GLY A 93 -24.02 10.14 1.83
C GLY A 93 -23.29 8.86 1.41
N LEU A 94 -22.65 8.13 2.33
CA LEU A 94 -21.95 6.88 2.01
C LEU A 94 -22.89 5.83 1.40
N ARG A 95 -24.16 5.79 1.85
CA ARG A 95 -25.18 4.86 1.34
C ARG A 95 -25.55 5.11 -0.13
N GLU A 96 -25.55 6.36 -0.56
CA GLU A 96 -25.82 6.75 -1.95
C GLU A 96 -24.58 6.60 -2.82
N PHE A 97 -23.40 6.68 -2.20
CA PHE A 97 -22.12 6.58 -2.88
C PHE A 97 -21.65 5.13 -3.08
N GLU A 98 -22.00 4.21 -2.19
CA GLU A 98 -21.58 2.81 -2.24
C GLU A 98 -21.84 2.09 -3.59
N PRO A 99 -22.97 2.31 -4.29
CA PRO A 99 -23.19 1.70 -5.61
C PRO A 99 -22.16 2.12 -6.66
N LYS A 100 -21.49 3.27 -6.48
CA LYS A 100 -20.44 3.77 -7.37
C LYS A 100 -19.07 3.14 -7.07
N LEU A 101 -18.87 2.62 -5.85
CA LEU A 101 -17.63 1.95 -5.46
C LEU A 101 -17.51 0.60 -6.16
N GLN A 102 -16.39 0.36 -6.81
CA GLN A 102 -16.09 -0.94 -7.44
C GLN A 102 -14.92 -1.62 -6.74
N PRO A 103 -15.04 -2.91 -6.37
CA PRO A 103 -13.89 -3.70 -5.96
C PRO A 103 -12.80 -3.66 -7.04
N GLY A 104 -11.55 -3.55 -6.62
CA GLY A 104 -10.38 -3.38 -7.47
C GLY A 104 -10.04 -1.93 -7.81
N GLN A 105 -10.92 -0.96 -7.53
CA GLN A 105 -10.63 0.44 -7.84
C GLN A 105 -9.50 1.00 -6.97
N PRO A 106 -8.69 1.93 -7.51
CA PRO A 106 -7.71 2.65 -6.72
C PRO A 106 -8.38 3.65 -5.77
N LEU A 107 -7.78 3.79 -4.61
CA LEU A 107 -8.14 4.73 -3.55
C LEU A 107 -6.91 5.57 -3.22
N ALA A 108 -7.14 6.83 -2.87
CA ALA A 108 -6.11 7.74 -2.41
C ALA A 108 -6.01 7.72 -0.88
N LEU A 109 -4.78 7.85 -0.38
CA LEU A 109 -4.51 8.00 1.05
C LEU A 109 -4.00 9.41 1.29
N ALA A 110 -4.67 10.13 2.19
CA ALA A 110 -4.31 11.49 2.55
C ALA A 110 -3.96 11.57 4.04
N ARG A 111 -2.75 12.07 4.33
CA ARG A 111 -2.28 12.31 5.68
C ARG A 111 -3.01 13.50 6.30
N GLU A 112 -3.48 13.36 7.54
CA GLU A 112 -4.07 14.43 8.33
C GLU A 112 -3.27 14.64 9.63
N ALA A 113 -2.19 15.43 9.55
CA ALA A 113 -1.29 15.66 10.69
C ALA A 113 -1.89 16.55 11.79
N ASP A 114 -2.88 17.39 11.45
CA ASP A 114 -3.49 18.35 12.37
C ASP A 114 -4.73 17.79 13.11
N SER A 115 -4.92 16.47 13.09
CA SER A 115 -6.05 15.81 13.76
C SER A 115 -5.93 15.92 15.29
N SER A 116 -7.01 16.32 15.95
CA SER A 116 -7.04 16.42 17.43
C SER A 116 -7.29 15.08 18.14
N TYR A 117 -7.61 14.02 17.38
CA TYR A 117 -7.99 12.71 17.92
C TYR A 117 -6.88 11.67 17.80
N ASP A 118 -6.10 11.75 16.73
CA ASP A 118 -5.11 10.75 16.38
C ASP A 118 -3.97 11.41 15.60
N ASP A 119 -2.78 11.40 16.20
CA ASP A 119 -1.57 11.97 15.64
C ASP A 119 -1.19 11.32 14.30
N TRP A 120 -1.60 10.07 14.04
CA TRP A 120 -1.27 9.29 12.83
C TRP A 120 -2.46 9.12 11.88
N ALA A 121 -3.46 10.01 11.96
CA ALA A 121 -4.65 9.92 11.12
C ALA A 121 -4.32 9.92 9.61
N VAL A 122 -4.88 8.94 8.91
CA VAL A 122 -4.80 8.80 7.45
C VAL A 122 -6.20 8.57 6.89
N ARG A 123 -6.66 9.52 6.07
CA ARG A 123 -7.95 9.48 5.37
C ARG A 123 -7.87 8.58 4.15
N VAL A 124 -8.93 7.82 3.91
CA VAL A 124 -9.13 7.01 2.71
C VAL A 124 -10.14 7.72 1.82
N LEU A 125 -9.71 8.10 0.62
CA LEU A 125 -10.48 8.85 -0.36
C LEU A 125 -10.66 8.01 -1.62
N THR A 126 -11.75 8.19 -2.34
CA THR A 126 -11.86 7.63 -3.69
C THR A 126 -11.02 8.40 -4.68
N SER A 127 -10.33 7.68 -5.57
CA SER A 127 -9.63 8.29 -6.70
C SER A 127 -10.45 8.04 -7.97
N GLY A 128 -10.96 9.08 -8.62
CA GLY A 128 -11.76 8.93 -9.85
C GLY A 128 -12.09 10.24 -10.57
N PRO A 129 -12.66 10.18 -11.79
CA PRO A 129 -13.11 11.37 -12.51
C PRO A 129 -14.32 11.99 -11.80
N GLY A 130 -14.06 12.94 -10.91
CA GLY A 130 -15.07 13.60 -10.07
C GLY A 130 -14.46 14.25 -8.83
N GLU A 131 -15.29 14.45 -7.81
CA GLU A 131 -14.85 14.90 -6.49
C GLU A 131 -14.37 13.70 -5.65
N ASP A 132 -13.26 13.88 -4.95
CA ASP A 132 -12.72 12.88 -4.04
C ASP A 132 -13.69 12.68 -2.87
N PHE A 133 -14.35 11.52 -2.84
CA PHE A 133 -15.25 11.18 -1.74
C PHE A 133 -14.49 10.55 -0.60
N TRP A 134 -14.69 11.09 0.59
CA TRP A 134 -14.06 10.60 1.81
C TRP A 134 -14.83 9.41 2.41
N LEU A 135 -14.22 8.23 2.32
CA LEU A 135 -14.80 6.97 2.79
C LEU A 135 -14.64 6.74 4.29
N GLY A 136 -13.50 7.15 4.86
CA GLY A 136 -13.19 6.93 6.26
C GLY A 136 -11.71 7.06 6.57
N TYR A 137 -11.26 6.36 7.61
CA TYR A 137 -9.88 6.37 8.08
C TYR A 137 -9.26 4.97 8.08
N LEU A 138 -7.93 4.92 8.09
CA LEU A 138 -7.22 3.71 8.51
C LEU A 138 -7.44 3.46 10.01
N PRO A 139 -7.48 2.20 10.44
CA PRO A 139 -7.66 1.86 11.85
C PRO A 139 -6.44 2.31 12.67
N GLU A 140 -6.70 2.94 13.82
CA GLU A 140 -5.70 3.54 14.72
C GLU A 140 -4.55 2.58 15.06
N GLY A 141 -4.85 1.30 15.35
CA GLY A 141 -3.81 0.32 15.71
C GLY A 141 -2.83 -0.04 14.58
N ARG A 142 -3.05 0.38 13.33
CA ARG A 142 -2.24 -0.01 12.17
C ARG A 142 -1.88 1.17 11.24
N ASN A 143 -2.27 2.40 11.57
CA ASN A 143 -2.08 3.56 10.72
C ASN A 143 -0.67 4.19 10.82
N GLU A 144 0.04 4.02 11.95
CA GLU A 144 1.33 4.67 12.22
C GLU A 144 2.36 4.42 11.10
N THR A 145 2.54 3.17 10.68
CA THR A 145 3.50 2.83 9.61
C THR A 145 3.15 3.52 8.29
N VAL A 146 1.87 3.54 7.95
CA VAL A 146 1.39 4.16 6.70
C VAL A 146 1.57 5.68 6.77
N ALA A 147 1.24 6.29 7.90
CA ALA A 147 1.38 7.72 8.13
C ALA A 147 2.85 8.16 8.02
N ARG A 148 3.78 7.44 8.65
CA ARG A 148 5.22 7.71 8.55
C ARG A 148 5.75 7.60 7.12
N LEU A 149 5.24 6.64 6.35
CA LEU A 149 5.61 6.48 4.94
C LEU A 149 5.08 7.64 4.08
N LEU A 150 3.85 8.10 4.33
CA LEU A 150 3.31 9.31 3.70
C LEU A 150 4.11 10.55 4.08
N ASP A 151 4.46 10.71 5.36
CA ASP A 151 5.27 11.84 5.85
C ASP A 151 6.67 11.85 5.25
N ALA A 152 7.23 10.67 4.95
CA ALA A 152 8.50 10.52 4.23
C ALA A 152 8.39 10.73 2.71
N GLY A 153 7.17 10.93 2.18
CA GLY A 153 6.93 11.19 0.75
C GLY A 153 6.91 9.94 -0.13
N TYR A 154 6.69 8.75 0.43
CA TYR A 154 6.55 7.54 -0.37
C TYR A 154 5.21 7.54 -1.14
N PRO A 155 5.20 7.07 -2.40
CA PRO A 155 4.00 7.00 -3.22
C PRO A 155 3.12 5.82 -2.77
N LEU A 156 2.24 6.08 -1.82
CA LEU A 156 1.28 5.11 -1.32
C LEU A 156 -0.08 5.29 -1.99
N SER A 157 -0.70 4.17 -2.34
CA SER A 157 -2.09 4.10 -2.78
C SER A 157 -2.82 3.02 -2.00
N ALA A 158 -4.14 2.96 -2.14
CA ALA A 158 -4.92 1.85 -1.64
C ALA A 158 -5.78 1.25 -2.75
N ARG A 159 -6.24 0.03 -2.55
CA ARG A 159 -7.17 -0.66 -3.46
C ARG A 159 -8.30 -1.24 -2.64
N LEU A 160 -9.53 -1.02 -3.10
CA LEU A 160 -10.70 -1.66 -2.51
C LEU A 160 -10.70 -3.15 -2.87
N THR A 161 -10.73 -4.06 -1.90
CA THR A 161 -10.77 -5.50 -2.16
C THR A 161 -12.16 -6.06 -2.02
N HIS A 162 -12.87 -5.65 -0.98
CA HIS A 162 -14.20 -6.16 -0.68
C HIS A 162 -15.09 -5.05 -0.11
N LYS A 163 -16.38 -5.11 -0.45
CA LYS A 163 -17.42 -4.25 0.09
C LYS A 163 -18.65 -5.08 0.44
N ALA A 164 -19.22 -4.86 1.62
CA ALA A 164 -20.46 -5.48 2.06
C ALA A 164 -21.23 -4.55 2.99
N TRP A 165 -22.56 -4.55 2.87
CA TRP A 165 -23.44 -3.91 3.83
C TRP A 165 -23.77 -4.87 4.96
N GLU A 166 -23.53 -4.44 6.19
CA GLU A 166 -23.87 -5.17 7.42
C GLU A 166 -24.83 -4.30 8.22
N ASP A 167 -26.14 -4.53 8.04
CA ASP A 167 -27.24 -3.76 8.63
C ASP A 167 -27.04 -2.22 8.57
N GLU A 168 -26.47 -1.64 9.62
CA GLU A 168 -26.30 -0.20 9.83
C GLU A 168 -24.90 0.33 9.47
N TRP A 169 -23.97 -0.53 9.00
CA TRP A 169 -22.62 -0.09 8.65
C TRP A 169 -22.09 -0.73 7.36
N LEU A 170 -21.21 0.01 6.69
CA LEU A 170 -20.56 -0.43 5.47
C LEU A 170 -19.20 -1.04 5.81
N HIS A 171 -19.06 -2.33 5.54
CA HIS A 171 -17.83 -3.09 5.68
C HIS A 171 -17.00 -2.93 4.40
N LEU A 172 -15.89 -2.19 4.50
CA LEU A 172 -14.94 -1.98 3.41
C LEU A 172 -13.58 -2.57 3.80
N GLU A 173 -13.09 -3.51 2.99
CA GLU A 173 -11.73 -4.02 3.08
C GLU A 173 -10.87 -3.37 2.00
N ILE A 174 -9.69 -2.93 2.41
CA ILE A 174 -8.73 -2.30 1.53
C ILE A 174 -7.33 -2.87 1.74
N GLU A 175 -6.55 -2.80 0.67
CA GLU A 175 -5.12 -3.08 0.65
C GLU A 175 -4.36 -1.79 0.41
N VAL A 176 -3.41 -1.46 1.27
CA VAL A 176 -2.45 -0.37 1.08
C VAL A 176 -1.28 -0.90 0.26
N LEU A 177 -0.97 -0.18 -0.81
CA LEU A 177 0.01 -0.54 -1.82
C LEU A 177 1.11 0.52 -1.85
N LEU A 178 2.36 0.08 -1.90
CA LEU A 178 3.50 0.92 -2.25
C LEU A 178 3.75 0.80 -3.75
N ALA A 179 3.65 1.92 -4.47
CA ALA A 179 4.08 1.97 -5.87
C ALA A 179 5.61 1.87 -5.94
N GLN A 180 6.11 1.05 -6.88
CA GLN A 180 7.54 0.83 -7.13
C GLN A 180 8.01 1.56 -8.37
#